data_AF-A0A1F4Y754-F1
#
_entry.id   AF-A0A1F4Y754-F1
#
_cell.length_a   1.000
_cell.length_b   1.000
_cell.length_c   1.000
_cell.angle_alpha   90.00
_cell.angle_beta   90.00
_cell.angle_gamma   90.00
#
_symmetry.space_group_name_H-M   'P 1'
#
loop_
_entity.id
_entity.type
_entity.pdbx_description
1 polymer ?
#
loop_
_entity_poly.entity_id
_entity_poly.type
_entity_poly.pdbx_seq_one_letter_code
_entity_poly.pdbx_strand_id
1 'polypeptide(L)'
;MKKNNKGFTLIELMIVVVIIGILAALAIPRFMRSTTKSKQSEAKQLLKQIYTMQHAYRQEFNSYCLNGITASAAAPTTFARIGVDIGATARYAYVMTAAANTFTCVATATTLDDDATTDIWQIDDTGTLACNQDDSVL
;
A
#
# COMPACT_ATOMS: atom_id res chain seq x y z
N MET A 1 -13.83 -20.93 57.61
CA MET A 1 -13.41 -21.16 56.21
C MET A 1 -12.13 -20.37 55.94
N LYS A 2 -10.94 -20.99 55.97
CA LYS A 2 -9.67 -20.31 55.64
C LYS A 2 -9.57 -20.19 54.11
N LYS A 3 -9.72 -18.98 53.58
CA LYS A 3 -9.40 -18.69 52.16
C LYS A 3 -7.88 -18.77 52.00
N ASN A 4 -7.43 -19.73 51.21
CA ASN A 4 -6.02 -19.93 50.89
C ASN A 4 -5.64 -18.90 49.80
N ASN A 5 -5.32 -17.68 50.20
CA ASN A 5 -4.86 -16.63 49.28
C ASN A 5 -3.41 -16.95 48.87
N LYS A 6 -3.25 -17.75 47.80
CA LYS A 6 -1.96 -17.95 47.14
C LYS A 6 -1.62 -16.68 46.36
N GLY A 7 -0.61 -15.95 46.82
CA GLY A 7 -0.03 -14.83 46.06
C GLY A 7 0.88 -15.34 44.94
N PHE A 8 0.94 -14.60 43.83
CA PHE A 8 1.90 -14.83 42.75
C PHE A 8 3.33 -14.57 43.25
N THR A 9 4.28 -15.41 42.86
CA THR A 9 5.69 -15.16 43.19
C THR A 9 6.28 -14.16 42.20
N LEU A 10 7.23 -13.32 42.67
CA LEU A 10 7.96 -12.41 41.80
C LEU A 10 8.74 -13.14 40.70
N ILE A 11 9.21 -14.36 40.98
CA ILE A 11 9.98 -15.15 40.02
C ILE A 11 9.10 -15.72 38.90
N GLU A 12 7.85 -16.11 39.19
CA GLU A 12 6.87 -16.50 38.17
C GLU A 12 6.61 -15.33 37.22
N LEU A 13 6.47 -14.11 37.76
CA LEU A 13 6.23 -12.93 36.95
C LEU A 13 7.48 -12.54 36.11
N MET A 14 8.69 -12.68 36.66
CA MET A 14 9.94 -12.46 35.90
C MET A 14 10.07 -13.38 34.70
N ILE A 15 9.85 -14.69 34.87
CA ILE A 15 9.96 -15.66 33.77
C ILE A 15 8.94 -15.35 32.67
N VAL A 16 7.71 -14.98 33.05
CA VAL A 16 6.67 -14.60 32.08
C VAL A 16 7.08 -13.37 31.26
N VAL A 17 7.61 -12.33 31.90
CA VAL A 17 8.06 -11.12 31.18
C VAL A 17 9.23 -11.43 30.25
N VAL A 18 10.16 -12.30 30.66
CA VAL A 18 11.27 -12.74 29.79
C VAL A 18 10.75 -13.48 28.55
N ILE A 19 9.82 -14.42 28.73
CA ILE A 19 9.24 -15.18 27.60
C ILE A 19 8.47 -14.24 26.65
N ILE A 20 7.64 -13.35 27.19
CA ILE A 20 6.92 -12.36 26.37
C ILE A 20 7.90 -11.42 25.65
N GLY A 21 8.99 -11.03 26.30
CA GLY A 21 10.05 -10.21 25.69
C GLY A 21 10.71 -10.89 24.48
N ILE A 22 11.05 -12.17 24.59
CA ILE A 22 11.63 -12.95 23.49
C ILE A 22 10.63 -13.09 22.34
N LEU A 23 9.37 -13.42 22.65
CA LEU A 23 8.33 -13.56 21.63
C LEU A 23 8.05 -12.22 20.91
N ALA A 24 7.98 -11.11 21.65
CA ALA A 24 7.76 -9.78 21.08
C ALA A 24 8.90 -9.36 20.15
N ALA A 25 10.16 -9.60 20.55
CA ALA A 25 11.33 -9.27 19.73
C ALA A 25 11.32 -9.96 18.35
N LEU A 26 10.81 -11.18 18.26
CA LEU A 26 10.67 -11.90 16.98
C LEU A 26 9.38 -11.55 16.22
N ALA A 27 8.29 -11.26 16.95
CA ALA A 27 6.97 -11.04 16.36
C ALA A 27 6.84 -9.65 15.72
N ILE A 28 7.37 -8.60 16.37
CA ILE A 28 7.25 -7.21 15.89
C ILE A 28 7.82 -7.01 14.48
N PRO A 29 9.08 -7.39 14.16
CA PRO A 29 9.63 -7.16 12.82
C PRO A 29 8.86 -7.95 11.74
N ARG A 30 8.37 -9.15 12.06
CA ARG A 30 7.55 -9.96 11.16
C ARG A 30 6.19 -9.33 10.90
N PHE A 31 5.56 -8.80 11.96
CA PHE A 31 4.28 -8.11 11.85
C PHE A 31 4.42 -6.84 11.00
N MET A 32 5.45 -6.03 11.24
CA MET A 32 5.73 -4.83 10.43
C MET A 32 5.85 -5.17 8.95
N ARG A 33 6.68 -6.15 8.57
CA ARG A 33 6.80 -6.62 7.16
C ARG A 33 5.47 -7.09 6.58
N SER A 34 4.67 -7.82 7.35
CA SER A 34 3.35 -8.26 6.89
C SER A 34 2.41 -7.09 6.63
N THR A 35 2.44 -6.04 7.46
CA THR A 35 1.62 -4.85 7.25
C THR A 35 2.09 -4.07 6.02
N THR A 36 3.40 -3.90 5.81
CA THR A 36 3.96 -3.24 4.61
C THR A 36 3.56 -3.98 3.34
N LYS A 37 3.68 -5.31 3.31
CA LYS A 37 3.24 -6.13 2.17
C LYS A 37 1.74 -5.99 1.88
N SER A 38 0.90 -5.93 2.91
CA SER A 38 -0.54 -5.70 2.74
C SER A 38 -0.82 -4.32 2.13
N LYS A 39 -0.11 -3.27 2.59
CA LYS A 39 -0.23 -1.92 2.02
C LYS A 39 0.26 -1.86 0.56
N GLN A 40 1.38 -2.49 0.24
CA GLN A 40 1.87 -2.61 -1.15
C GLN A 40 0.85 -3.36 -2.02
N SER A 41 0.22 -4.42 -1.50
CA SER A 41 -0.81 -5.18 -2.23
C SER A 41 -2.05 -4.33 -2.55
N GLU A 42 -2.48 -3.47 -1.63
CA GLU A 42 -3.57 -2.51 -1.84
C GLU A 42 -3.23 -1.58 -3.02
N ALA A 43 -2.01 -1.04 -3.06
CA ALA A 43 -1.57 -0.16 -4.14
C ALA A 43 -1.52 -0.86 -5.50
N LYS A 44 -0.97 -2.09 -5.53
CA LYS A 44 -0.95 -2.91 -6.74
C LYS A 44 -2.35 -3.23 -7.24
N GLN A 45 -3.30 -3.46 -6.34
CA GLN A 45 -4.70 -3.71 -6.71
C GLN A 45 -5.35 -2.46 -7.33
N LEU A 46 -5.13 -1.28 -6.74
CA LEU A 46 -5.63 -0.02 -7.30
C LEU A 46 -5.02 0.28 -8.67
N LEU A 47 -3.71 0.08 -8.86
CA LEU A 47 -3.06 0.22 -10.17
C LEU A 47 -3.68 -0.72 -11.22
N LYS A 48 -3.94 -1.99 -10.86
CA LYS A 48 -4.62 -2.95 -11.76
C LYS A 48 -6.07 -2.57 -12.06
N GLN A 49 -6.78 -2.00 -11.09
CA GLN A 49 -8.12 -1.47 -11.29
C GLN A 49 -8.09 -0.32 -12.30
N ILE A 50 -7.16 0.62 -12.16
CA ILE A 50 -6.95 1.73 -13.12
C ILE A 50 -6.68 1.18 -14.51
N TYR A 51 -5.80 0.19 -14.64
CA TYR A 51 -5.52 -0.47 -15.92
C TYR A 51 -6.79 -1.04 -16.56
N THR A 52 -7.59 -1.78 -15.79
CA THR A 52 -8.81 -2.42 -16.29
C THR A 52 -9.83 -1.38 -16.74
N MET A 53 -10.03 -0.31 -15.96
CA MET A 53 -10.96 0.76 -16.31
C MET A 53 -10.49 1.57 -17.52
N GLN A 54 -9.19 1.83 -17.64
CA GLN A 54 -8.61 2.51 -18.80
C GLN A 54 -8.76 1.70 -20.08
N HIS A 55 -8.56 0.38 -20.02
CA HIS A 55 -8.81 -0.50 -21.16
C HIS A 55 -10.29 -0.58 -21.54
N ALA A 56 -11.18 -0.65 -20.56
CA ALA A 56 -12.63 -0.60 -20.81
C ALA A 56 -13.04 0.71 -21.51
N TYR A 57 -12.52 1.85 -21.03
CA TYR A 57 -12.79 3.16 -21.64
C TYR A 57 -12.22 3.25 -23.07
N ARG A 58 -11.01 2.73 -23.30
CA ARG A 58 -10.41 2.72 -24.63
C ARG A 58 -11.19 1.84 -25.62
N GLN A 59 -11.79 0.75 -25.16
CA GLN A 59 -12.65 -0.10 -26.01
C GLN A 59 -13.90 0.64 -26.49
N GLU A 60 -14.43 1.58 -25.70
CA GLU A 60 -15.63 2.35 -26.04
C GLU A 60 -15.32 3.61 -26.87
N PHE A 61 -14.27 4.36 -26.49
CA PHE A 61 -13.99 5.69 -27.05
C PHE A 61 -12.73 5.77 -27.93
N ASN A 62 -12.05 4.64 -28.14
CA ASN A 62 -10.82 4.54 -28.95
C ASN A 62 -9.67 5.49 -28.50
N SER A 63 -9.71 5.94 -27.24
CA SER A 63 -8.70 6.76 -26.58
C SER A 63 -8.70 6.41 -25.10
N TYR A 64 -7.57 6.53 -24.41
CA TYR A 64 -7.57 6.47 -22.95
C TYR A 64 -8.26 7.70 -22.35
N CYS A 65 -8.89 7.50 -21.19
CA CYS A 65 -9.51 8.59 -20.45
C CYS A 65 -8.41 9.47 -19.85
N LEU A 66 -8.72 10.76 -19.69
CA LEU A 66 -7.77 11.80 -19.27
C LEU A 66 -6.65 12.03 -20.28
N ASN A 67 -6.91 11.83 -21.57
CA ASN A 67 -6.00 12.23 -22.63
C ASN A 67 -5.65 13.73 -22.50
N GLY A 68 -4.37 14.02 -22.25
CA GLY A 68 -3.87 15.38 -22.03
C GLY A 68 -4.17 15.97 -20.64
N ILE A 69 -4.64 15.15 -19.69
CA ILE A 69 -4.93 15.56 -18.31
C ILE A 69 -4.17 14.65 -17.35
N THR A 70 -3.40 15.23 -16.44
CA THR A 70 -2.75 14.47 -15.37
C THR A 70 -3.71 14.32 -14.19
N ALA A 71 -4.01 13.09 -13.79
CA ALA A 71 -4.70 12.81 -12.53
C ALA A 71 -3.68 12.70 -11.40
N SER A 72 -3.99 13.31 -10.24
CA SER A 72 -3.13 13.23 -9.06
C SER A 72 -3.95 13.32 -7.77
N ALA A 73 -3.35 12.96 -6.64
CA ALA A 73 -3.95 13.14 -5.32
C ALA A 73 -4.30 14.62 -5.00
N ALA A 74 -3.63 15.59 -5.64
CA ALA A 74 -3.95 17.01 -5.53
C ALA A 74 -5.21 17.42 -6.32
N ALA A 75 -5.73 16.54 -7.18
CA ALA A 75 -6.94 16.71 -7.97
C ALA A 75 -7.82 15.46 -7.88
N PRO A 76 -8.38 15.11 -6.69
CA PRO A 76 -8.99 13.80 -6.41
C PRO A 76 -10.18 13.45 -7.32
N THR A 77 -10.86 14.44 -7.90
CA THR A 77 -11.98 14.24 -8.83
C THR A 77 -11.58 13.74 -10.21
N THR A 78 -10.28 13.78 -10.56
CA THR A 78 -9.83 13.31 -11.89
C THR A 78 -9.91 11.80 -12.03
N PHE A 79 -9.62 11.03 -10.97
CA PHE A 79 -9.80 9.57 -10.99
C PHE A 79 -11.29 9.16 -11.04
N ALA A 80 -12.19 9.96 -10.50
CA ALA A 80 -13.64 9.70 -10.60
C ALA A 80 -14.13 9.68 -12.06
N ARG A 81 -13.43 10.36 -13.00
CA ARG A 81 -13.75 10.34 -14.43
C ARG A 81 -13.51 8.98 -15.09
N ILE A 82 -12.71 8.11 -14.47
CA ILE A 82 -12.51 6.71 -14.88
C ILE A 82 -13.20 5.72 -13.94
N GLY A 83 -14.07 6.20 -13.04
CA GLY A 83 -14.78 5.36 -12.08
C GLY A 83 -13.87 4.74 -11.01
N VAL A 84 -12.74 5.37 -10.72
CA VAL A 84 -11.83 4.95 -9.63
C VAL A 84 -11.81 6.05 -8.57
N ASP A 85 -12.17 5.70 -7.34
CA ASP A 85 -12.09 6.63 -6.21
C ASP A 85 -10.81 6.39 -5.41
N ILE A 86 -9.97 7.41 -5.33
CA ILE A 86 -8.76 7.41 -4.52
C ILE A 86 -8.92 8.48 -3.45
N GLY A 87 -9.00 8.05 -2.19
CA GLY A 87 -9.14 8.97 -1.06
C GLY A 87 -7.93 9.89 -0.92
N ALA A 88 -8.15 11.13 -0.49
CA ALA A 88 -7.07 12.10 -0.24
C ALA A 88 -6.10 11.66 0.87
N THR A 89 -6.50 10.70 1.72
CA THR A 89 -5.69 10.09 2.79
C THR A 89 -5.11 8.73 2.38
N ALA A 90 -5.08 8.42 1.07
CA ALA A 90 -4.44 7.21 0.59
C ALA A 90 -2.95 7.20 0.99
N ARG A 91 -2.45 6.02 1.35
CA ARG A 91 -1.04 5.83 1.76
C ARG A 91 -0.06 6.07 0.61
N TYR A 92 -0.51 5.80 -0.61
CA TYR A 92 0.20 6.09 -1.83
C TYR A 92 -0.43 7.30 -2.52
N ALA A 93 0.42 8.20 -3.00
CA ALA A 93 0.03 9.23 -3.95
C ALA A 93 0.03 8.61 -5.35
N TYR A 94 -1.13 8.60 -6.00
CA TYR A 94 -1.28 8.11 -7.36
C TYR A 94 -1.22 9.27 -8.34
N VAL A 95 -0.40 9.15 -9.36
CA VAL A 95 -0.32 10.08 -10.48
C VAL A 95 -0.52 9.29 -11.77
N MET A 96 -1.45 9.70 -12.61
CA MET A 96 -1.69 9.09 -13.91
C MET A 96 -1.57 10.12 -15.01
N THR A 97 -0.84 9.76 -16.05
CA THR A 97 -0.74 10.51 -17.30
C THR A 97 -1.21 9.61 -18.42
N ALA A 98 -2.22 10.07 -19.16
CA ALA A 98 -2.76 9.35 -20.31
C ALA A 98 -2.64 10.20 -21.58
N ALA A 99 -2.33 9.53 -22.68
CA ALA A 99 -2.37 10.03 -24.04
C ALA A 99 -3.37 9.22 -24.86
N ALA A 100 -3.55 9.53 -26.14
CA ALA A 100 -4.49 8.81 -26.99
C ALA A 100 -4.27 7.29 -27.00
N ASN A 101 -3.01 6.85 -27.05
CA ASN A 101 -2.64 5.45 -27.25
C ASN A 101 -1.81 4.83 -26.12
N THR A 102 -1.40 5.60 -25.13
CA THR A 102 -0.55 5.13 -24.02
C THR A 102 -1.04 5.73 -22.71
N PHE A 103 -0.80 5.02 -21.61
CA PHE A 103 -0.99 5.60 -20.29
C PHE A 103 0.04 5.03 -19.32
N THR A 104 0.37 5.84 -18.32
CA THR A 104 1.23 5.43 -17.22
C THR A 104 0.60 5.88 -15.92
N CYS A 105 0.51 4.99 -14.93
CA CYS A 105 0.13 5.36 -13.58
C CYS A 105 1.23 4.96 -12.60
N VAL A 106 1.61 5.90 -11.76
CA VAL A 106 2.65 5.77 -10.74
C VAL A 106 2.01 5.95 -9.37
N ALA A 107 2.26 5.00 -8.47
CA ALA A 107 1.93 5.08 -7.06
C ALA A 107 3.23 5.30 -6.27
N THR A 108 3.29 6.38 -5.51
CA THR A 108 4.46 6.75 -4.69
C THR A 108 4.07 6.84 -3.22
N ALA A 109 4.78 6.14 -2.34
CA ALA A 109 4.69 6.32 -0.90
C ALA A 109 6.02 6.86 -0.38
N THR A 110 5.98 7.82 0.55
CA THR A 110 7.17 8.45 1.14
C THR A 110 7.50 7.92 2.55
N THR A 111 6.57 7.22 3.17
CA THR A 111 6.69 6.67 4.54
C THR A 111 5.82 5.41 4.69
N LEU A 112 6.14 4.36 3.94
CA LEU A 112 5.35 3.13 4.00
C LEU A 112 5.71 2.26 5.20
N ASP A 113 6.98 2.24 5.57
CA ASP A 113 7.56 1.52 6.70
C ASP A 113 8.45 2.43 7.58
N ASP A 114 9.43 1.86 8.27
CA ASP A 114 10.24 2.53 9.29
C ASP A 114 11.44 3.30 8.71
N ASP A 115 11.50 3.48 7.39
CA ASP A 115 12.54 4.26 6.73
C ASP A 115 12.01 5.48 5.96
N ALA A 116 12.95 6.25 5.39
CA ALA A 116 12.68 7.49 4.66
C ALA A 116 12.79 7.30 3.14
N THR A 117 12.90 6.06 2.66
CA THR A 117 12.99 5.75 1.24
C THR A 117 11.60 5.59 0.64
N THR A 118 11.52 5.87 -0.67
CA THR A 118 10.24 5.98 -1.37
C THR A 118 9.93 4.70 -2.12
N ASP A 119 8.82 4.03 -1.77
CA ASP A 119 8.27 2.96 -2.59
C ASP A 119 7.60 3.54 -3.84
N ILE A 120 8.01 3.07 -5.02
CA ILE A 120 7.43 3.48 -6.30
C ILE A 120 6.98 2.26 -7.10
N TRP A 121 5.67 2.16 -7.29
CA TRP A 121 5.05 1.17 -8.16
C TRP A 121 4.50 1.85 -9.41
N GLN A 122 4.70 1.26 -10.57
CA GLN A 122 4.20 1.78 -11.84
C GLN A 122 3.42 0.70 -12.59
N ILE A 123 2.37 1.10 -13.28
CA ILE A 123 1.71 0.29 -14.30
C ILE A 123 1.61 1.07 -15.60
N ASP A 124 1.82 0.38 -16.72
CA ASP A 124 1.72 0.92 -18.08
C ASP A 124 0.52 0.36 -18.85
N ASP A 125 0.35 0.79 -20.10
CA ASP A 125 -0.72 0.35 -21.00
C ASP A 125 -0.64 -1.12 -21.41
N THR A 126 0.50 -1.78 -21.20
CA THR A 126 0.68 -3.22 -21.43
C THR A 126 0.26 -4.07 -20.24
N GLY A 127 0.00 -3.44 -19.08
CA GLY A 127 -0.37 -4.11 -17.84
C GLY A 127 0.84 -4.61 -17.07
N THR A 128 2.04 -4.20 -17.46
CA THR A 128 3.27 -4.55 -16.77
C THR A 128 3.36 -3.72 -15.49
N LEU A 129 3.32 -4.42 -14.36
CA LEU A 129 3.50 -3.80 -13.05
C LEU A 129 4.99 -3.82 -12.71
N ALA A 130 5.62 -2.65 -12.81
CA ALA A 130 7.03 -2.46 -12.50
C ALA A 130 7.19 -1.89 -11.08
N CYS A 131 8.20 -2.38 -10.37
CA CYS A 131 8.70 -1.68 -9.19
C CYS A 131 9.88 -0.83 -9.61
N ASN A 132 9.75 0.48 -9.51
CA ASN A 132 10.83 1.39 -9.89
C ASN A 132 11.77 1.62 -8.70
N GLN A 133 11.25 1.54 -7.48
CA GLN A 133 11.99 1.58 -6.21
C GLN A 133 11.23 0.72 -5.17
N ASP A 134 11.85 -0.37 -4.70
CA ASP A 134 11.40 -1.24 -3.59
C ASP A 134 12.59 -1.33 -2.62
N ASP A 135 12.45 -0.81 -1.41
CA ASP A 135 13.43 -0.96 -0.34
C ASP A 135 13.04 -2.08 0.65
N SER A 136 11.92 -2.78 0.42
CA SER A 136 11.50 -3.91 1.28
C SER A 136 12.48 -5.10 1.31
N VAL A 137 13.59 -4.99 0.57
CA VAL A 137 14.84 -5.74 0.74
C VAL A 137 15.88 -4.91 1.50
N LEU A 138 15.74 -4.87 2.83
CA LEU A 138 16.69 -5.42 3.80
C LEU A 138 16.05 -5.55 5.19
#